data_AF-A0A950NKL9-F1
#
_entry.id   AF-A0A950NKL9-F1
#
_cell.length_a   1.000
_cell.length_b   1.000
_cell.length_c   1.000
_cell.angle_alpha   90.00
_cell.angle_beta   90.00
_cell.angle_gamma   90.00
#
_symmetry.space_group_name_H-M   'P 1'
#
loop_
_entity.id
_entity.type
_entity.pdbx_description
1 polymer ?
#
loop_
_entity_poly.entity_id
_entity_poly.type
_entity_poly.pdbx_seq_one_letter_code
_entity_poly.pdbx_strand_id
1 'polypeptide(L)'
;KQQAAWTTAYSNALGKAKVGPGDSVTIPSGSYGPVPIMMSSLLGIAQTGGLDGALLTGKQFYQTDYTKPLLFMADGSVLANRAQAEHLLGDQWGMMNETGSFPGQSWLWLYTFWYQIKPFSTSANADILVMTIMGALSLAFILVPLIPGVRDIPRWIPVYKLIWRDHYRELARAGRT
;
A
#
# COMPACT_ATOMS: atom_id res chain seq x y z
N LYS A 1 8.85 26.54 10.06
CA LYS A 1 7.77 26.78 11.06
C LYS A 1 6.68 27.71 10.53
N GLN A 2 7.02 28.86 9.95
CA GLN A 2 6.01 29.84 9.45
C GLN A 2 5.13 29.31 8.31
N GLN A 3 5.70 28.65 7.30
CA GLN A 3 4.95 28.05 6.20
C GLN A 3 3.91 27.02 6.70
N ALA A 4 4.35 26.12 7.59
CA ALA A 4 3.45 25.16 8.24
C ALA A 4 2.33 25.86 9.03
N ALA A 5 2.66 26.93 9.76
CA ALA A 5 1.65 27.70 10.49
C ALA A 5 0.61 28.35 9.57
N TRP A 6 1.03 28.91 8.43
CA TRP A 6 0.12 29.44 7.41
C TRP A 6 -0.78 28.38 6.82
N THR A 7 -0.21 27.22 6.43
CA THR A 7 -0.99 26.10 5.89
C THR A 7 -2.01 25.56 6.90
N THR A 8 -1.60 25.35 8.16
CA THR A 8 -2.52 24.90 9.22
C THR A 8 -3.63 25.92 9.48
N ALA A 9 -3.29 27.21 9.58
CA ALA A 9 -4.27 28.27 9.79
C ALA A 9 -5.27 28.37 8.62
N TYR A 10 -4.78 28.26 7.39
CA TYR A 10 -5.62 28.30 6.19
C TYR A 10 -6.52 27.07 6.09
N SER A 11 -5.99 25.86 6.35
CA SER A 11 -6.78 24.62 6.36
C SER A 11 -7.91 24.66 7.39
N ASN A 12 -7.63 25.15 8.60
CA ASN A 12 -8.64 25.35 9.64
C ASN A 12 -9.72 26.38 9.25
N ALA A 13 -9.33 27.42 8.50
CA ALA A 13 -10.25 28.42 8.00
C ALA A 13 -11.09 27.90 6.83
N LEU A 14 -10.50 27.06 5.97
CA LEU A 14 -11.17 26.41 4.85
C LEU A 14 -12.29 25.47 5.32
N GLY A 15 -12.09 24.75 6.44
CA GLY A 15 -13.15 23.96 7.08
C GLY A 15 -14.35 24.79 7.58
N LYS A 16 -14.23 26.12 7.63
CA LYS A 16 -15.29 27.08 7.98
C LYS A 16 -15.69 27.96 6.80
N ALA A 17 -15.21 27.65 5.59
CA ALA A 17 -15.50 28.44 4.42
C ALA A 17 -16.98 28.35 4.03
N LYS A 18 -17.48 29.41 3.43
CA LYS A 18 -18.85 29.48 2.92
C LYS A 18 -18.82 29.57 1.39
N VAL A 19 -19.59 28.70 0.75
CA VAL A 19 -19.83 28.77 -0.69
C VAL A 19 -20.92 29.82 -0.92
N GLY A 20 -20.55 30.88 -1.62
CA GLY A 20 -21.44 31.94 -2.08
C GLY A 20 -21.97 31.67 -3.50
N PRO A 21 -22.77 32.59 -4.05
CA PRO A 21 -23.27 32.50 -5.41
C PRO A 21 -22.13 32.37 -6.42
N GLY A 22 -22.31 31.52 -7.46
CA GLY A 22 -21.34 31.32 -8.53
C GLY A 22 -20.08 30.55 -8.12
N ASP A 23 -20.20 29.58 -7.20
CA ASP A 23 -19.09 28.77 -6.67
C ASP A 23 -17.96 29.59 -6.01
N SER A 24 -18.29 30.79 -5.55
CA SER A 24 -17.32 31.65 -4.85
C SER A 24 -17.09 31.15 -3.42
N VAL A 25 -15.87 30.69 -3.11
CA VAL A 25 -15.52 30.22 -1.77
C VAL A 25 -14.98 31.39 -0.95
N THR A 26 -15.73 31.80 0.08
CA THR A 26 -15.30 32.84 1.03
C THR A 26 -14.72 32.18 2.28
N ILE A 27 -13.49 32.57 2.62
CA ILE A 27 -12.75 32.05 3.77
C ILE A 27 -12.71 33.15 4.84
N PRO A 28 -12.86 32.82 6.14
CA PRO A 28 -12.68 33.79 7.21
C PRO A 28 -11.36 34.58 7.07
N SER A 29 -11.36 35.85 7.44
CA SER A 29 -10.15 36.69 7.39
C SER A 29 -9.09 36.18 8.37
N GLY A 30 -7.83 36.10 7.94
CA GLY A 30 -6.71 35.70 8.79
C GLY A 30 -5.35 35.82 8.09
N SER A 31 -4.27 35.60 8.84
CA SER A 31 -2.91 35.63 8.32
C SER A 31 -2.52 34.26 7.78
N TYR A 32 -2.69 34.09 6.46
CA TYR A 32 -2.43 32.84 5.75
C TYR A 32 -1.21 32.93 4.81
N GLY A 33 -0.46 34.03 4.88
CA GLY A 33 0.64 34.29 3.96
C GLY A 33 0.20 34.24 2.49
N PRO A 34 1.00 33.64 1.59
CA PRO A 34 0.68 33.57 0.16
C PRO A 34 -0.32 32.45 -0.20
N VAL A 35 -0.75 31.63 0.76
CA VAL A 35 -1.59 30.44 0.50
C VAL A 35 -2.89 30.80 -0.25
N PRO A 36 -3.67 31.83 0.13
CA PRO A 36 -4.90 32.17 -0.59
C PRO A 36 -4.66 32.55 -2.05
N ILE A 37 -3.55 33.26 -2.34
CA ILE A 37 -3.18 33.68 -3.70
C ILE A 37 -2.75 32.48 -4.55
N MET A 38 -1.99 31.54 -3.95
CA MET A 38 -1.62 30.31 -4.64
C MET A 38 -2.85 29.47 -4.99
N MET A 39 -3.80 29.35 -4.06
CA MET A 39 -5.04 28.61 -4.29
C MET A 39 -5.93 29.24 -5.36
N SER A 40 -6.09 30.58 -5.36
CA SER A 40 -6.88 31.26 -6.39
C SER A 40 -6.22 31.18 -7.78
N SER A 41 -4.90 31.29 -7.83
CA SER A 41 -4.14 31.14 -9.09
C SER A 41 -4.24 29.73 -9.64
N LEU A 42 -4.13 28.71 -8.77
CA LEU A 42 -4.31 27.31 -9.15
C LEU A 42 -5.72 27.05 -9.69
N LEU A 43 -6.76 27.59 -9.04
CA LEU A 43 -8.14 27.48 -9.51
C LEU A 43 -8.32 28.14 -10.88
N GLY A 44 -7.75 29.33 -11.09
CA GLY A 44 -7.79 30.00 -12.40
C GLY A 44 -7.12 29.19 -13.51
N ILE A 45 -5.96 28.58 -13.23
CA ILE A 45 -5.28 27.66 -14.16
C ILE A 45 -6.12 26.40 -14.41
N ALA A 46 -6.81 25.87 -13.40
CA ALA A 46 -7.69 24.71 -13.54
C ALA A 46 -8.92 25.02 -14.41
N GLN A 47 -9.59 26.15 -14.18
CA GLN A 47 -10.78 26.58 -14.92
C GLN A 47 -10.50 26.85 -16.41
N THR A 48 -9.27 27.20 -16.75
CA THR A 48 -8.84 27.41 -18.14
C THR A 48 -8.39 26.12 -18.83
N GLY A 49 -8.34 24.98 -18.12
CA GLY A 49 -7.82 23.71 -18.65
C GLY A 49 -6.29 23.67 -18.76
N GLY A 50 -5.58 24.74 -18.37
CA GLY A 50 -4.11 24.82 -18.47
C GLY A 50 -3.37 23.95 -17.45
N LEU A 51 -4.08 23.41 -16.45
CA LEU A 51 -3.49 22.61 -15.39
C LEU A 51 -2.89 21.29 -15.90
N ASP A 52 -3.58 20.60 -16.81
CA ASP A 52 -3.09 19.33 -17.37
C ASP A 52 -1.78 19.54 -18.14
N GLY A 53 -1.75 20.57 -19.00
CA GLY A 53 -0.53 21.01 -19.68
C GLY A 53 0.58 21.36 -18.68
N ALA A 54 0.30 22.14 -17.64
CA ALA A 54 1.31 22.53 -16.65
C ALA A 54 1.89 21.34 -15.86
N LEU A 55 1.08 20.31 -15.60
CA LEU A 55 1.50 19.10 -14.88
C LEU A 55 2.26 18.11 -15.77
N LEU A 56 1.85 17.98 -17.04
CA LEU A 56 2.44 17.05 -18.00
C LEU A 56 3.57 17.66 -18.85
N THR A 57 3.79 18.98 -18.79
CA THR A 57 4.85 19.64 -19.57
C THR A 57 6.22 19.05 -19.21
N GLY A 58 6.82 18.38 -20.19
CA GLY A 58 8.17 17.83 -20.14
C GLY A 58 9.01 18.34 -21.32
N LYS A 59 10.33 18.22 -21.21
CA LYS A 59 11.26 18.56 -22.30
C LYS A 59 11.36 17.46 -23.37
N GLN A 60 10.72 16.31 -23.16
CA GLN A 60 10.85 15.13 -24.01
C GLN A 60 9.54 14.87 -24.77
N PHE A 61 9.67 14.31 -25.97
CA PHE A 61 8.53 13.97 -26.82
C PHE A 61 7.66 12.85 -26.23
N TYR A 62 8.29 11.88 -25.56
CA TYR A 62 7.60 10.84 -24.79
C TYR A 62 7.70 11.18 -23.30
N GLN A 63 6.55 11.31 -22.63
CA GLN A 63 6.49 11.60 -21.20
C GLN A 63 6.46 10.31 -20.39
N THR A 64 7.48 10.10 -19.58
CA THR A 64 7.57 8.98 -18.62
C THR A 64 7.57 9.45 -17.17
N ASP A 65 7.70 10.75 -16.92
CA ASP A 65 7.68 11.32 -15.58
C ASP A 65 6.30 11.93 -15.27
N TYR A 66 5.52 11.19 -14.48
CA TYR A 66 4.20 11.60 -13.99
C TYR A 66 4.24 12.03 -12.52
N THR A 67 5.41 12.38 -11.97
CA THR A 67 5.55 12.70 -10.55
C THR A 67 4.67 13.87 -10.14
N LYS A 68 4.65 14.96 -10.92
CA LYS A 68 3.83 16.15 -10.62
C LYS A 68 2.32 15.86 -10.60
N PRO A 69 1.72 15.27 -11.66
CA PRO A 69 0.29 14.96 -11.63
C PRO A 69 -0.05 13.93 -10.55
N LEU A 70 0.81 12.93 -10.30
CA LEU A 70 0.59 11.94 -9.24
C LEU A 70 0.57 12.58 -7.86
N LEU A 71 1.54 13.46 -7.54
CA LEU A 71 1.55 14.19 -6.27
C LEU A 71 0.33 15.10 -6.12
N PHE A 72 -0.06 15.78 -7.20
CA PHE A 72 -1.24 16.64 -7.21
C PHE A 72 -2.53 15.86 -6.93
N MET A 73 -2.71 14.70 -7.58
CA MET A 73 -3.87 13.83 -7.36
C MET A 73 -3.86 13.14 -5.99
N ALA A 74 -2.66 12.84 -5.46
CA ALA A 74 -2.50 12.27 -4.12
C ALA A 74 -2.95 13.25 -3.03
N ASP A 75 -2.59 14.53 -3.17
CA ASP A 75 -2.97 15.58 -2.21
C ASP A 75 -4.47 15.95 -2.31
N GLY A 76 -5.08 15.75 -3.48
CA GLY A 76 -6.49 16.05 -3.76
C GLY A 76 -7.51 15.03 -3.28
N SER A 77 -7.15 14.04 -2.46
CA SER A 77 -8.00 12.90 -2.00
C SER A 77 -8.52 11.94 -3.08
N VAL A 78 -8.35 12.27 -4.38
CA VAL A 78 -8.86 11.46 -5.50
C VAL A 78 -8.33 10.03 -5.44
N LEU A 79 -7.02 9.87 -5.21
CA LEU A 79 -6.41 8.54 -5.11
C LEU A 79 -6.89 7.79 -3.87
N ALA A 80 -7.06 8.46 -2.73
CA ALA A 80 -7.55 7.86 -1.50
C ALA A 80 -9.00 7.39 -1.63
N ASN A 81 -9.88 8.23 -2.19
CA ASN A 81 -11.29 7.88 -2.41
C ASN A 81 -11.42 6.69 -3.36
N ARG A 82 -10.59 6.65 -4.41
CA ARG A 82 -10.58 5.52 -5.35
C ARG A 82 -10.04 4.25 -4.70
N ALA A 83 -8.96 4.34 -3.94
CA ALA A 83 -8.46 3.22 -3.14
C ALA A 83 -9.52 2.70 -2.15
N GLN A 84 -10.33 3.59 -1.58
CA GLN A 84 -11.44 3.17 -0.70
C GLN A 84 -12.49 2.38 -1.46
N ALA A 85 -12.91 2.89 -2.62
CA ALA A 85 -13.91 2.25 -3.47
C ALA A 85 -13.47 0.87 -3.98
N GLU A 86 -12.17 0.70 -4.24
CA GLU A 86 -11.56 -0.56 -4.66
C GLU A 86 -11.13 -1.45 -3.49
N HIS A 87 -11.53 -1.13 -2.25
CA HIS A 87 -11.14 -1.85 -1.03
C HIS A 87 -9.63 -2.00 -0.83
N LEU A 88 -8.82 -1.14 -1.44
CA LEU A 88 -7.37 -1.11 -1.27
C LEU A 88 -6.95 -0.43 0.04
N LEU A 89 -7.86 0.34 0.64
CA LEU A 89 -7.68 0.86 1.99
C LEU A 89 -8.02 -0.22 3.02
N GLY A 90 -7.21 -0.33 4.07
CA GLY A 90 -7.62 -1.09 5.23
C GLY A 90 -6.48 -1.48 6.16
N ASP A 91 -6.83 -1.58 7.43
CA ASP A 91 -6.01 -2.15 8.50
C ASP A 91 -5.79 -3.67 8.31
N GLN A 92 -6.64 -4.31 7.49
CA GLN A 92 -6.64 -5.74 7.21
C GLN A 92 -6.37 -6.03 5.74
N TRP A 93 -5.26 -6.70 5.47
CA TRP A 93 -4.92 -7.30 4.17
C TRP A 93 -4.87 -6.34 2.94
N GLY A 94 -4.83 -5.02 3.13
CA GLY A 94 -5.00 -4.02 2.05
C GLY A 94 -4.15 -4.22 0.78
N MET A 95 -2.85 -4.51 0.91
CA MET A 95 -1.95 -4.78 -0.25
C MET A 95 -2.28 -6.09 -0.99
N MET A 96 -3.06 -6.97 -0.37
CA MET A 96 -3.51 -8.24 -0.93
C MET A 96 -4.89 -8.17 -1.56
N ASN A 97 -5.60 -7.06 -1.40
CA ASN A 97 -6.92 -6.91 -2.00
C ASN A 97 -6.78 -6.77 -3.52
N GLU A 98 -7.66 -7.45 -4.24
CA GLU A 98 -7.68 -7.47 -5.70
C GLU A 98 -8.53 -6.30 -6.21
N THR A 99 -8.10 -5.70 -7.33
CA THR A 99 -8.83 -4.61 -7.99
C THR A 99 -9.13 -5.00 -9.42
N GLY A 100 -10.39 -5.36 -9.70
CA GLY A 100 -10.81 -5.80 -11.03
C GLY A 100 -10.03 -7.02 -11.51
N SER A 101 -9.31 -6.90 -12.63
CA SER A 101 -8.46 -7.96 -13.20
C SER A 101 -7.01 -7.93 -12.70
N PHE A 102 -6.68 -7.08 -11.74
CA PHE A 102 -5.33 -6.98 -11.18
C PHE A 102 -5.27 -7.70 -9.83
N PRO A 103 -4.58 -8.86 -9.76
CA PRO A 103 -4.42 -9.56 -8.50
C PRO A 103 -3.56 -8.72 -7.54
N GLY A 104 -3.93 -8.75 -6.26
CA GLY A 104 -3.12 -8.16 -5.20
C GLY A 104 -1.77 -8.86 -5.06
N GLN A 105 -0.89 -8.32 -4.21
CA GLN A 105 0.45 -8.87 -4.00
C GLN A 105 0.41 -10.10 -3.08
N SER A 106 -0.25 -11.18 -3.54
CA SER A 106 -0.53 -12.39 -2.76
C SER A 106 0.73 -13.08 -2.24
N TRP A 107 1.87 -12.96 -2.92
CA TRP A 107 3.16 -13.49 -2.46
C TRP A 107 3.67 -12.83 -1.17
N LEU A 108 3.17 -11.64 -0.80
CA LEU A 108 3.53 -10.95 0.44
C LEU A 108 2.68 -11.36 1.65
N TRP A 109 1.81 -12.36 1.52
CA TRP A 109 0.88 -12.74 2.59
C TRP A 109 1.54 -13.04 3.93
N LEU A 110 2.75 -13.61 3.93
CA LEU A 110 3.50 -13.88 5.16
C LEU A 110 3.85 -12.59 5.91
N TYR A 111 4.18 -11.51 5.19
CA TYR A 111 4.43 -10.20 5.79
C TYR A 111 3.13 -9.57 6.25
N THR A 112 2.10 -9.61 5.40
CA THR A 112 0.77 -9.06 5.70
C THR A 112 0.14 -9.71 6.94
N PHE A 113 0.36 -11.01 7.15
CA PHE A 113 -0.11 -11.76 8.32
C PHE A 113 0.40 -11.17 9.64
N TRP A 114 1.70 -10.82 9.72
CA TRP A 114 2.26 -10.27 10.96
C TRP A 114 1.65 -8.92 11.31
N TYR A 115 1.32 -8.08 10.31
CA TYR A 115 0.62 -6.81 10.56
C TYR A 115 -0.78 -6.97 11.16
N GLN A 116 -1.37 -8.17 11.13
CA GLN A 116 -2.66 -8.46 11.75
C GLN A 116 -2.57 -8.84 13.23
N ILE A 117 -1.36 -9.14 13.71
CA ILE A 117 -1.14 -9.71 15.05
C ILE A 117 -0.55 -8.64 15.98
N LYS A 118 -1.12 -8.51 17.18
CA LYS A 118 -0.51 -7.70 18.25
C LYS A 118 0.79 -8.38 18.72
N PRO A 119 1.90 -7.64 18.91
CA PRO A 119 2.01 -6.18 19.00
C PRO A 119 2.34 -5.45 17.68
N PHE A 120 2.55 -6.16 16.58
CA PHE A 120 2.97 -5.57 15.30
C PHE A 120 1.93 -4.60 14.74
N SER A 121 0.65 -4.93 14.85
CA SER A 121 -0.46 -4.08 14.38
C SER A 121 -0.58 -2.73 15.10
N THR A 122 0.05 -2.58 16.28
CA THR A 122 -0.02 -1.36 17.11
C THR A 122 1.31 -0.63 17.21
N SER A 123 2.37 -1.13 16.57
CA SER A 123 3.71 -0.56 16.65
C SER A 123 3.92 0.51 15.57
N ALA A 124 4.45 1.67 15.93
CA ALA A 124 4.88 2.69 14.97
C ALA A 124 6.01 2.19 14.04
N ASN A 125 6.74 1.14 14.46
CA ASN A 125 7.84 0.53 13.71
C ASN A 125 7.48 -0.90 13.28
N ALA A 126 6.21 -1.14 12.93
CA ALA A 126 5.72 -2.45 12.52
C ALA A 126 6.61 -3.07 11.43
N ASP A 127 7.01 -2.28 10.43
CA ASP A 127 7.81 -2.75 9.29
C ASP A 127 9.14 -3.37 9.69
N ILE A 128 9.88 -2.72 10.60
CA ILE A 128 11.18 -3.21 11.08
C ILE A 128 11.00 -4.51 11.86
N LEU A 129 9.95 -4.58 12.70
CA LEU A 129 9.65 -5.76 13.50
C LEU A 129 9.26 -6.95 12.62
N VAL A 130 8.41 -6.72 11.62
CA VAL A 130 7.99 -7.74 10.66
C VAL A 130 9.18 -8.20 9.79
N MET A 131 10.04 -7.29 9.33
CA MET A 131 11.25 -7.67 8.61
C MET A 131 12.21 -8.49 9.47
N THR A 132 12.37 -8.12 10.74
CA THR A 132 13.27 -8.83 11.68
C THR A 132 12.78 -10.26 11.93
N ILE A 133 11.48 -10.45 12.20
CA ILE A 133 10.94 -11.80 12.44
C ILE A 133 10.99 -12.65 11.17
N MET A 134 10.69 -12.08 10.00
CA MET A 134 10.78 -12.80 8.73
C MET A 134 12.23 -13.18 8.38
N GLY A 135 13.20 -12.31 8.67
CA GLY A 135 14.62 -12.61 8.55
C GLY A 135 15.04 -13.76 9.48
N ALA A 136 14.61 -13.71 10.75
CA ALA A 136 14.88 -14.76 11.71
C ALA A 136 14.25 -16.11 11.32
N LEU A 137 13.00 -16.11 10.84
CA LEU A 137 12.31 -17.31 10.36
C LEU A 137 12.98 -17.89 9.11
N SER A 138 13.41 -17.04 8.19
CA SER A 138 14.15 -17.46 6.99
C SER A 138 15.48 -18.11 7.36
N LEU A 139 16.21 -17.51 8.30
CA LEU A 139 17.44 -18.08 8.82
C LEU A 139 17.19 -19.42 9.52
N ALA A 140 16.15 -19.49 10.36
CA ALA A 140 15.77 -20.74 11.02
C ALA A 140 15.42 -21.83 9.98
N PHE A 141 14.71 -21.48 8.91
CA PHE A 141 14.39 -22.41 7.82
C PHE A 141 15.65 -22.95 7.12
N ILE A 142 16.64 -22.09 6.86
CA ILE A 142 17.94 -22.51 6.30
C ILE A 142 18.69 -23.43 7.25
N LEU A 143 18.54 -23.25 8.57
CA LEU A 143 19.19 -24.06 9.60
C LEU A 143 18.43 -25.36 9.95
N VAL A 144 17.21 -25.57 9.43
CA VAL A 144 16.42 -26.80 9.63
C VAL A 144 17.23 -28.10 9.43
N PRO A 145 18.03 -28.29 8.36
CA PRO A 145 18.79 -29.53 8.17
C PRO A 145 19.91 -29.75 9.20
N LEU A 146 20.24 -28.76 10.02
CA LEU A 146 21.27 -28.84 11.07
C LEU A 146 20.66 -29.10 12.45
N ILE A 147 19.35 -28.94 12.63
CA ILE A 147 18.67 -29.11 13.92
C ILE A 147 18.24 -30.59 14.06
N PRO A 148 18.86 -31.37 14.98
CA PRO A 148 18.44 -32.75 15.24
C PRO A 148 17.00 -32.78 15.76
N GLY A 149 16.19 -33.75 15.32
CA GLY A 149 14.75 -33.81 15.61
C GLY A 149 13.91 -33.17 14.51
N VAL A 150 14.06 -31.87 14.24
CA VAL A 150 13.28 -31.17 13.19
C VAL A 150 13.57 -31.76 11.80
N ARG A 151 14.86 -32.02 11.51
CA ARG A 151 15.27 -32.68 10.27
C ARG A 151 14.63 -34.06 10.07
N ASP A 152 14.30 -34.75 11.16
CA ASP A 152 13.77 -36.12 11.13
C ASP A 152 12.24 -36.17 11.12
N ILE A 153 11.53 -35.03 11.26
CA ILE A 153 10.07 -34.94 11.19
C ILE A 153 9.49 -35.63 9.94
N PRO A 154 10.03 -35.43 8.72
CA PRO A 154 9.52 -36.12 7.52
C PRO A 154 9.63 -37.65 7.59
N ARG A 155 10.52 -38.19 8.42
CA ARG A 155 10.66 -39.64 8.65
C ARG A 155 9.65 -40.14 9.67
N TRP A 156 9.29 -39.32 10.67
CA TRP A 156 8.32 -39.67 11.71
C TRP A 156 6.88 -39.61 11.22
N ILE A 157 6.56 -38.63 10.36
CA ILE A 157 5.23 -38.51 9.74
C ILE A 157 5.38 -38.87 8.26
N PRO A 158 5.19 -40.15 7.87
CA PRO A 158 5.47 -40.61 6.52
C PRO A 158 4.34 -40.23 5.55
N VAL A 159 4.11 -38.93 5.35
CA VAL A 159 3.15 -38.39 4.37
C VAL A 159 3.46 -38.93 2.97
N TYR A 160 4.75 -39.19 2.69
CA TYR A 160 5.17 -39.84 1.45
C TYR A 160 4.50 -41.20 1.22
N LYS A 161 4.13 -41.96 2.25
CA LYS A 161 3.41 -43.24 2.07
C LYS A 161 1.97 -43.03 1.57
N LEU A 162 1.37 -41.88 1.88
CA LEU A 162 0.04 -41.51 1.37
C LEU A 162 0.13 -41.05 -0.09
N ILE A 163 1.11 -40.20 -0.40
CA ILE A 163 1.34 -39.70 -1.77
C ILE A 163 1.72 -40.84 -2.72
N TRP A 164 2.59 -41.74 -2.29
CA TRP A 164 3.12 -42.84 -3.11
C TRP A 164 2.39 -44.17 -2.90
N ARG A 165 1.21 -44.14 -2.28
CA ARG A 165 0.48 -45.36 -1.91
C ARG A 165 0.25 -46.29 -3.09
N ASP A 166 -0.12 -45.72 -4.24
CA ASP A 166 -0.47 -46.51 -5.42
C ASP A 166 0.79 -47.04 -6.13
N HIS A 167 1.86 -46.26 -6.15
CA HIS A 167 3.18 -46.73 -6.62
C HIS A 167 3.70 -47.93 -5.80
N TYR A 168 3.60 -47.88 -4.47
CA TYR A 168 3.98 -49.01 -3.63
C TYR A 168 3.07 -50.24 -3.83
N ARG A 169 1.79 -50.04 -4.15
CA ARG A 169 0.86 -51.14 -4.48
C ARG A 169 1.21 -51.80 -5.81
N GLU A 170 1.63 -51.03 -6.81
CA GLU A 170 2.08 -51.55 -8.10
C GLU A 170 3.40 -52.34 -7.98
N LEU A 171 4.39 -51.80 -7.26
CA LEU A 171 5.63 -52.51 -6.96
C LEU A 171 5.39 -53.83 -6.22
N ALA A 172 4.48 -53.84 -5.25
CA ALA A 172 4.12 -55.07 -4.51
C ALA A 172 3.41 -56.12 -5.38
N ARG A 173 2.75 -55.72 -6.47
CA ARG A 173 2.15 -56.63 -7.46
C ARG A 173 3.21 -57.16 -8.42
N ALA A 174 4.10 -56.31 -8.92
CA ALA A 174 5.18 -56.67 -9.84
C ALA A 174 6.24 -57.59 -9.19
N GLY A 175 6.50 -57.47 -7.89
CA GLY A 175 7.42 -58.36 -7.17
C GLY A 175 6.84 -59.74 -6.81
N ARG A 176 5.58 -60.03 -7.16
CA ARG A 176 4.92 -61.33 -6.91
C ARG A 176 4.77 -62.21 -8.16
N THR A 177 5.26 -61.74 -9.31
CA THR A 177 5.41 -62.51 -10.56
C THR A 177 6.85 -62.92 -10.73
#